data_AF-A0A099WQ44-F1
#
_entry.id   AF-A0A099WQ44-F1
#
_cell.length_a   1.000
_cell.length_b   1.000
_cell.length_c   1.000
_cell.angle_alpha   90.00
_cell.angle_beta   90.00
_cell.angle_gamma   90.00
#
_symmetry.space_group_name_H-M   'P 1'
#
loop_
_entity.id
_entity.type
_entity.pdbx_description
1 polymer ?
#
loop_
_entity_poly.entity_id
_entity_poly.type
_entity_poly.pdbx_seq_one_letter_code
_entity_poly.pdbx_strand_id
1 'polypeptide(L)'
;MNWKIYKYELEITDSQTIDVPAESVVLSIKNQHEKPVLYVLSDLDCERKGKVRIECRGTGHPCTGTEPFEIVETVLFDDGNLVFHFFTHRMPIPYRESIS
;
A
#
# COMPACT_ATOMS: atom_id res chain seq x y z
N MET A 1 -13.81 17.99 5.35
CA MET A 1 -13.75 16.53 5.49
C MET A 1 -14.63 15.91 4.42
N ASN A 2 -13.99 15.59 3.31
CA ASN A 2 -14.58 15.00 2.11
C ASN A 2 -13.94 13.62 1.90
N TRP A 3 -14.38 12.66 2.72
CA TRP A 3 -13.83 11.32 2.75
C TRP A 3 -14.33 10.48 1.58
N LYS A 4 -13.41 9.90 0.79
CA LYS A 4 -13.74 8.94 -0.28
C LYS A 4 -12.76 7.78 -0.28
N ILE A 5 -13.24 6.63 -0.74
CA ILE A 5 -12.39 5.45 -0.95
C ILE A 5 -11.84 5.51 -2.36
N TYR A 6 -10.51 5.52 -2.47
CA TYR A 6 -9.77 5.39 -3.71
C TYR A 6 -9.11 4.04 -3.79
N LYS A 7 -8.82 3.62 -5.03
CA LYS A 7 -8.09 2.40 -5.32
C LYS A 7 -6.88 2.73 -6.17
N TYR A 8 -5.76 2.09 -5.87
CA TYR A 8 -4.50 2.24 -6.58
C TYR A 8 -4.02 0.86 -6.99
N GLU A 9 -3.78 0.68 -8.28
CA GLU A 9 -3.21 -0.57 -8.79
C GLU A 9 -1.77 -0.69 -8.32
N LEU A 10 -1.39 -1.89 -7.90
CA LEU A 10 -0.05 -2.22 -7.47
C LEU A 10 0.63 -3.08 -8.54
N GLU A 11 1.93 -2.89 -8.67
CA GLU A 11 2.77 -3.78 -9.49
C GLU A 11 3.32 -4.93 -8.64
N ILE A 12 3.64 -6.06 -9.24
CA ILE A 12 4.35 -7.16 -8.56
C ILE A 12 5.85 -6.86 -8.57
N THR A 13 6.30 -6.03 -7.62
CA THR A 13 7.71 -5.68 -7.40
C THR A 13 8.05 -5.75 -5.92
N ASP A 14 9.31 -5.99 -5.57
CA ASP A 14 9.74 -6.11 -4.17
C ASP A 14 9.35 -4.89 -3.31
N SER A 15 9.44 -3.70 -3.88
CA SER A 15 9.03 -2.47 -3.21
C SER A 15 8.40 -1.49 -4.19
N GLN A 16 7.45 -0.71 -3.70
CA GLN A 16 6.84 0.41 -4.42
C GLN A 16 6.31 1.46 -3.45
N THR A 17 5.93 2.60 -3.99
CA THR A 17 5.37 3.72 -3.21
C THR A 17 4.20 4.34 -3.94
N ILE A 18 3.11 4.59 -3.22
CA ILE A 18 1.91 5.26 -3.73
C ILE A 18 1.74 6.62 -3.06
N ASP A 19 1.56 7.67 -3.87
CA ASP A 19 1.25 9.01 -3.38
C ASP A 19 -0.24 9.15 -3.04
N VAL A 20 -0.50 9.65 -1.84
CA VAL A 20 -1.84 9.87 -1.31
C VAL A 20 -1.88 11.14 -0.46
N PRO A 21 -3.06 11.70 -0.14
CA PRO A 21 -3.16 12.69 0.93
C PRO A 21 -2.56 12.17 2.25
N ALA A 22 -1.88 13.03 3.00
CA ALA A 22 -1.13 12.65 4.20
C ALA A 22 -2.03 12.11 5.32
N GLU A 23 -3.30 12.51 5.33
CA GLU A 23 -4.31 12.07 6.30
C GLU A 23 -5.15 10.88 5.81
N SER A 24 -4.74 10.26 4.70
CA SER A 24 -5.35 9.03 4.23
C SER A 24 -5.13 7.85 5.18
N VAL A 25 -5.97 6.83 5.06
CA VAL A 25 -5.90 5.59 5.84
C VAL A 25 -5.92 4.41 4.87
N VAL A 26 -4.89 3.56 4.94
CA VAL A 26 -4.87 2.29 4.19
C VAL A 26 -5.89 1.34 4.80
N LEU A 27 -6.84 0.89 3.97
CA LEU A 27 -7.90 -0.02 4.36
C LEU A 27 -7.46 -1.48 4.20
N SER A 28 -7.01 -1.84 2.99
CA SER A 28 -6.63 -3.20 2.63
C SER A 28 -5.90 -3.25 1.29
N ILE A 29 -5.23 -4.36 1.03
CA ILE A 29 -4.75 -4.76 -0.29
C ILE A 29 -5.51 -6.03 -0.71
N LYS A 30 -6.02 -6.10 -1.94
CA LYS A 30 -6.78 -7.25 -2.46
C LYS A 30 -6.41 -7.58 -3.90
N ASN A 31 -6.60 -8.84 -4.30
CA ASN A 31 -6.67 -9.19 -5.73
C ASN A 31 -8.00 -8.68 -6.29
N GLN A 32 -7.95 -7.91 -7.36
CA GLN A 32 -9.09 -7.62 -8.22
C GLN A 32 -8.73 -8.00 -9.66
N HIS A 33 -9.25 -9.15 -10.11
CA HIS A 33 -9.06 -9.67 -11.47
C HIS A 33 -7.59 -9.86 -11.87
N GLU A 34 -6.83 -10.62 -11.08
CA GLU A 34 -5.39 -10.87 -11.27
C GLU A 34 -4.55 -9.59 -11.19
N LYS A 35 -5.03 -8.59 -10.45
CA LYS A 35 -4.30 -7.35 -10.19
C LYS A 35 -4.38 -6.98 -8.71
N PRO A 36 -3.24 -6.79 -8.03
CA PRO A 36 -3.28 -6.32 -6.65
C PRO A 36 -3.67 -4.85 -6.63
N VAL A 37 -4.55 -4.49 -5.69
CA VAL A 37 -5.09 -3.14 -5.55
C VAL A 37 -5.06 -2.73 -4.09
N LEU A 38 -4.49 -1.55 -3.83
CA LEU A 38 -4.53 -0.86 -2.54
C LEU A 38 -5.82 -0.03 -2.45
N TYR A 39 -6.60 -0.25 -1.41
CA TYR A 39 -7.75 0.59 -1.07
C TYR A 39 -7.39 1.56 0.06
N VAL A 40 -7.73 2.84 -0.14
CA VAL A 40 -7.37 3.92 0.77
C VAL A 40 -8.59 4.81 1.00
N LEU A 41 -8.89 5.12 2.26
CA LEU A 41 -9.81 6.19 2.63
C LEU A 41 -9.04 7.50 2.66
N SER A 42 -9.45 8.49 1.85
CA SER A 42 -8.73 9.76 1.69
C SER A 42 -9.65 10.95 1.96
N ASP A 43 -9.17 11.94 2.73
CA ASP A 43 -9.81 13.26 2.79
C ASP A 43 -9.32 14.06 1.60
N LEU A 44 -10.22 14.39 0.68
CA LEU A 44 -9.89 15.16 -0.51
C LEU A 44 -9.62 16.64 -0.22
N ASP A 45 -9.99 17.11 0.98
CA ASP A 45 -9.69 18.48 1.40
C ASP A 45 -8.26 18.58 1.99
N CYS A 46 -7.55 17.47 2.18
CA CYS A 46 -6.18 17.45 2.70
C CYS A 46 -5.17 17.76 1.58
N GLU A 47 -4.58 18.96 1.62
CA GLU A 47 -3.55 19.40 0.66
C GLU A 47 -2.18 18.75 0.91
N ARG A 48 -1.90 18.34 2.15
CA ARG A 48 -0.63 17.70 2.50
C ARG A 48 -0.53 16.36 1.81
N LYS A 49 0.61 16.10 1.19
CA LYS A 49 0.91 14.83 0.54
C LYS A 49 1.63 13.89 1.51
N GLY A 50 1.35 12.62 1.37
CA GLY A 50 2.08 11.54 2.02
C GLY A 50 2.32 10.41 1.03
N LYS A 51 3.10 9.43 1.50
CA LYS A 51 3.44 8.27 0.71
C LYS A 51 3.18 6.98 1.48
N VAL A 52 2.57 6.01 0.82
CA VAL A 52 2.37 4.67 1.33
C VAL A 52 3.47 3.79 0.74
N ARG A 53 4.41 3.35 1.57
CA ARG A 53 5.44 2.38 1.19
C ARG A 53 4.84 0.98 1.27
N ILE A 54 4.96 0.22 0.20
CA ILE A 54 4.48 -1.17 0.13
C ILE A 54 5.68 -2.06 -0.20
N GLU A 55 5.86 -3.12 0.58
CA GLU A 55 6.82 -4.17 0.32
C GLU A 55 6.06 -5.45 -0.07
N CYS A 56 6.55 -6.18 -1.05
CA CYS A 56 5.96 -7.43 -1.54
C CYS A 56 6.98 -8.56 -1.42
N ARG A 57 6.58 -9.71 -0.89
CA ARG A 57 7.40 -10.92 -0.82
C ARG A 57 6.61 -12.13 -1.30
N GLY A 58 7.20 -12.92 -2.19
CA GLY A 58 6.65 -14.23 -2.55
C GLY A 58 6.85 -15.26 -1.43
N THR A 59 6.02 -16.29 -1.40
CA THR A 59 6.20 -17.41 -0.47
C THR A 59 7.59 -18.05 -0.63
N GLY A 60 8.30 -18.22 0.49
CA GLY A 60 9.66 -18.80 0.51
C GLY A 60 10.79 -17.80 0.23
N HIS A 61 10.48 -16.54 -0.10
CA HIS A 61 11.48 -15.48 -0.25
C HIS A 61 11.84 -14.86 1.11
N PRO A 62 13.09 -14.39 1.29
CA PRO A 62 13.51 -13.77 2.54
C PRO A 62 12.79 -12.44 2.79
N CYS A 63 12.52 -12.15 4.06
CA CYS A 63 12.19 -10.80 4.53
C CYS A 63 13.47 -10.13 5.04
N THR A 64 13.56 -8.80 4.91
CA THR A 64 14.71 -8.03 5.39
C THR A 64 14.60 -7.67 6.86
N GLY A 65 13.42 -7.85 7.46
CA GLY A 65 13.12 -7.44 8.84
C GLY A 65 12.82 -5.95 8.96
N THR A 66 12.74 -5.24 7.83
CA THR A 66 12.41 -3.80 7.77
C THR A 66 11.07 -3.54 7.09
N GLU A 67 10.34 -4.60 6.74
CA GLU A 67 8.99 -4.51 6.21
C GLU A 67 8.05 -3.87 7.23
N PRO A 68 7.08 -3.05 6.79
CA PRO A 68 6.05 -2.51 7.68
C PRO A 68 4.94 -3.54 7.95
N PHE A 69 4.67 -3.86 9.23
CA PHE A 69 3.79 -4.98 9.61
C PHE A 69 2.40 -4.58 10.13
N GLU A 70 1.96 -3.33 9.96
CA GLU A 70 0.61 -2.91 10.42
C GLU A 70 -0.51 -3.46 9.54
N ILE A 71 -0.24 -3.61 8.24
CA ILE A 71 -1.11 -4.28 7.28
C ILE A 71 -0.30 -5.35 6.57
N VAL A 72 -0.77 -6.60 6.69
CA VAL A 72 -0.21 -7.77 6.01
C VAL A 72 -1.35 -8.47 5.29
N GLU A 73 -1.29 -8.48 3.97
CA GLU A 73 -2.32 -9.08 3.12
C GLU A 73 -1.68 -10.11 2.19
N THR A 74 -2.34 -11.26 2.06
CA THR A 74 -1.90 -12.34 1.16
C THR A 74 -2.78 -12.35 -0.06
N VAL A 75 -2.14 -12.28 -1.21
CA VAL A 75 -2.81 -12.18 -2.51
C VAL A 75 -2.37 -13.36 -3.36
N LEU A 76 -3.34 -14.13 -3.81
CA LEU A 76 -3.16 -15.31 -4.65
C LEU A 76 -3.34 -14.90 -6.11
N PHE A 77 -2.50 -15.44 -6.99
CA PHE A 77 -2.53 -15.27 -8.44
C PHE A 77 -2.41 -16.64 -9.10
N ASP A 78 -2.77 -16.69 -10.39
CA ASP A 78 -2.66 -17.90 -11.21
C ASP A 78 -3.33 -19.11 -10.53
N ASP A 79 -4.61 -18.95 -10.17
CA ASP A 79 -5.40 -19.97 -9.45
C ASP A 79 -4.76 -20.45 -8.13
N GLY A 80 -3.94 -19.59 -7.52
CA GLY A 80 -3.25 -19.88 -6.26
C GLY A 80 -1.86 -20.49 -6.40
N ASN A 81 -1.35 -20.68 -7.62
CA ASN A 81 0.03 -21.15 -7.85
C ASN A 81 1.07 -20.11 -7.42
N LEU A 82 0.71 -18.83 -7.44
CA LEU A 82 1.57 -17.74 -7.02
C LEU A 82 0.96 -17.04 -5.82
N VAL A 83 1.73 -16.92 -4.74
CA VAL A 83 1.30 -16.32 -3.48
C VAL A 83 2.25 -15.20 -3.12
N PHE A 84 1.70 -14.00 -2.99
CA PHE A 84 2.44 -12.79 -2.62
C PHE A 84 1.89 -12.19 -1.33
N HIS A 85 2.79 -11.75 -0.46
CA HIS A 85 2.48 -11.08 0.79
C HIS A 85 2.86 -9.62 0.67
N PHE A 86 1.89 -8.74 0.88
CA PHE A 86 2.08 -7.30 0.86
C PHE A 86 2.10 -6.74 2.28
N PHE A 87 3.08 -5.89 2.54
CA PHE A 87 3.37 -5.27 3.83
C PHE A 87 3.29 -3.75 3.70
N THR A 88 2.50 -3.09 4.53
CA THR A 88 2.44 -1.62 4.55
C THR A 88 2.06 -1.06 5.93
N HIS A 89 2.26 0.24 6.11
CA HIS A 89 1.73 0.98 7.27
C HIS A 89 0.26 1.31 7.06
N ARG A 90 -0.49 1.45 8.15
CA ARG A 90 -1.87 1.95 8.10
C ARG A 90 -1.92 3.39 7.60
N MET A 91 -0.96 4.20 8.05
CA MET A 91 -0.92 5.63 7.76
C MET A 91 0.19 5.96 6.76
N PRO A 92 -0.04 6.90 5.82
CA PRO A 92 1.01 7.42 4.95
C PRO A 92 2.11 8.09 5.77
N ILE A 93 3.34 8.02 5.26
CA ILE A 93 4.44 8.83 5.76
C ILE A 93 4.31 10.22 5.12
N PRO A 94 4.08 11.31 5.89
CA PRO A 94 3.98 12.64 5.31
C PRO A 94 5.28 13.02 4.60
N TYR A 95 5.18 13.74 3.48
CA TYR A 95 6.36 14.40 2.93
C TYR A 95 6.86 15.43 3.94
N ARG A 96 8.16 15.44 4.21
CA ARG A 96 8.76 16.54 4.97
C ARG A 96 8.70 17.77 4.08
N GLU A 97 8.06 18.83 4.55
CA GLU A 97 8.25 20.14 3.93
C GLU A 97 9.73 20.48 4.06
N SER A 98 10.42 20.64 2.93
CA SER A 98 11.75 21.20 2.91
C SER A 98 11.66 22.61 3.46
N ILE A 99 12.19 22.83 4.66
CA ILE A 99 12.42 24.17 5.18
C ILE A 99 13.48 24.78 4.24
N SER A 100 13.02 25.62 3.31
CA SER A 100 13.85 26.48 2.47
C SER A 100 14.48 27.58 3.29
#